data_AF-M1ENT9-F1
#
_entry.id   AF-M1ENT9-F1
#
_cell.length_a   1.000
_cell.length_b   1.000
_cell.length_c   1.000
_cell.angle_alpha   90.00
_cell.angle_beta   90.00
_cell.angle_gamma   90.00
#
_symmetry.space_group_name_H-M   'P 1'
#
loop_
_entity.id
_entity.type
_entity.pdbx_description
1 polymer ?
#
loop_
_entity_poly.entity_id
_entity_poly.type
_entity_poly.pdbx_seq_one_letter_code
_entity_poly.pdbx_strand_id
1 'polypeptide(L)'
;EWFNHYKKSLAIYMKSLGGDEGLDITQDMKPPKSLYIEVRCLKDYGEFEVDDGTSVLLKKNSQHFLPRWKCEQLVRQGILEHVLS
;
A
#
# COMPACT_ATOMS: atom_id res chain seq x y z
N GLU A 1 -25.32 0.21 -7.80
CA GLU A 1 -24.96 -0.85 -8.76
C GLU A 1 -23.71 -0.53 -9.60
N TRP A 2 -23.64 0.66 -10.21
CA TRP A 2 -22.51 1.08 -11.07
C TRP A 2 -21.12 0.87 -10.45
N PHE A 3 -20.89 1.33 -9.21
CA PHE A 3 -19.57 1.23 -8.56
C PHE A 3 -19.06 -0.21 -8.46
N ASN A 4 -19.93 -1.15 -8.05
CA ASN A 4 -19.56 -2.55 -7.94
C ASN A 4 -19.28 -3.18 -9.31
N HIS A 5 -20.03 -2.78 -10.34
CA HIS A 5 -19.80 -3.24 -11.70
C HIS A 5 -18.43 -2.74 -12.22
N TYR A 6 -18.14 -1.45 -12.06
CA TYR A 6 -16.85 -0.86 -12.45
C TYR A 6 -15.67 -1.55 -11.73
N LYS A 7 -15.74 -1.68 -10.40
CA LYS A 7 -14.72 -2.37 -9.60
C LYS A 7 -14.48 -3.80 -10.08
N LYS A 8 -15.56 -4.53 -10.40
CA LYS A 8 -15.46 -5.91 -10.91
C LYS A 8 -14.79 -5.95 -12.27
N SER A 9 -15.18 -5.09 -13.21
CA SER A 9 -14.58 -5.04 -14.54
C SER A 9 -13.09 -4.69 -14.49
N LEU A 10 -12.69 -3.73 -13.65
CA LEU A 10 -11.29 -3.38 -13.44
C LEU A 10 -10.49 -4.54 -12.85
N ALA A 11 -11.04 -5.25 -11.85
CA ALA A 11 -10.38 -6.40 -11.25
C ALA A 11 -10.17 -7.56 -12.26
N ILE A 12 -11.12 -7.78 -13.17
CA ILE A 12 -10.97 -8.77 -14.25
C ILE A 12 -9.83 -8.36 -15.19
N TYR A 13 -9.79 -7.08 -15.59
CA TYR A 13 -8.73 -6.59 -16.47
C TYR A 13 -7.35 -6.74 -15.83
N MET A 14 -7.18 -6.34 -14.57
CA MET A 14 -5.92 -6.50 -13.83
C MET A 14 -5.44 -7.95 -13.78
N LYS A 15 -6.35 -8.92 -13.60
CA LYS A 15 -6.02 -10.36 -13.62
C LYS A 15 -5.61 -10.89 -14.98
N SER A 16 -6.03 -10.25 -16.07
CA SER A 16 -5.66 -10.68 -17.43
C SER A 16 -4.26 -10.21 -17.87
N LEU A 17 -3.66 -9.28 -17.12
CA LEU A 17 -2.31 -8.76 -17.37
C LEU A 17 -1.29 -9.54 -16.54
N GLY A 18 0.00 -9.50 -16.90
CA GLY A 18 1.07 -9.99 -16.01
C GLY A 18 1.19 -11.52 -15.86
N GLY A 19 0.49 -12.32 -16.66
CA GLY A 19 0.56 -13.78 -16.59
C GLY A 19 -0.30 -14.36 -15.46
N ASP A 20 0.19 -15.39 -14.79
CA ASP A 20 -0.60 -16.14 -13.80
C ASP A 20 -0.92 -15.36 -12.51
N GLU A 21 -0.14 -14.31 -12.20
CA GLU A 21 -0.28 -13.52 -10.97
C GLU A 21 -1.14 -12.25 -11.12
N GLY A 22 -1.46 -11.84 -12.35
CA GLY A 22 -2.11 -10.55 -12.58
C GLY A 22 -1.13 -9.37 -12.52
N LEU A 23 -1.63 -8.16 -12.79
CA LEU A 23 -0.93 -6.90 -12.51
C LEU A 23 -1.91 -5.89 -11.92
N ASP A 24 -1.68 -5.47 -10.67
CA ASP A 24 -2.45 -4.39 -10.05
C ASP A 24 -1.97 -3.02 -10.54
N ILE A 25 -2.60 -2.54 -11.62
CA ILE A 25 -2.32 -1.23 -12.22
C ILE A 25 -2.80 -0.05 -11.37
N THR A 26 -3.43 -0.30 -10.21
CA THR A 26 -3.78 0.76 -9.28
C THR A 26 -2.63 1.13 -8.36
N GLN A 27 -1.53 0.38 -8.35
CA GLN A 27 -0.31 0.69 -7.60
C GLN A 27 0.67 1.54 -8.42
N ASP A 28 1.82 1.91 -7.82
CA ASP A 28 2.99 2.49 -8.51
C ASP A 28 2.75 3.77 -9.34
N MET A 29 1.89 4.68 -8.85
CA MET A 29 1.58 5.96 -9.51
C MET A 29 2.80 6.91 -9.61
N LYS A 30 3.89 6.61 -8.89
CA LYS A 30 5.14 7.37 -8.91
C LYS A 30 6.30 6.37 -9.01
N PRO A 31 7.36 6.69 -9.76
CA PRO A 31 8.53 5.83 -9.83
C PRO A 31 9.10 5.51 -8.44
N PRO A 32 9.41 4.24 -8.13
CA PRO A 32 10.01 3.87 -6.87
C PRO A 32 11.46 4.37 -6.80
N LYS A 33 11.80 5.08 -5.70
CA LYS A 33 13.16 5.57 -5.45
C LYS A 33 13.98 4.65 -4.55
N SER A 34 13.30 3.82 -3.76
CA SER A 34 13.90 2.93 -2.75
C SER A 34 12.93 1.79 -2.45
N LEU A 35 13.47 0.62 -2.09
CA LEU A 35 12.69 -0.58 -1.73
C LEU A 35 12.00 -0.43 -0.37
N TYR A 36 12.67 0.24 0.56
CA TYR A 36 12.15 0.57 1.90
C TYR A 36 12.05 2.09 2.03
N ILE A 37 11.12 2.53 2.87
CA ILE A 37 10.91 3.94 3.19
C ILE A 37 10.67 4.12 4.68
N GLU A 38 11.06 5.29 5.18
CA GLU A 38 10.69 5.74 6.52
C GLU A 38 9.30 6.40 6.47
N VAL A 39 8.39 5.92 7.30
CA VAL A 39 7.01 6.40 7.35
C VAL A 39 6.63 6.83 8.75
N ARG A 40 5.84 7.90 8.84
CA ARG A 40 5.21 8.35 10.08
C ARG A 40 3.72 8.06 10.06
N CYS A 41 3.20 7.52 11.15
CA CYS A 41 1.75 7.31 11.31
C CYS A 41 1.05 8.62 11.68
N LEU A 42 0.03 8.99 10.92
CA LEU A 42 -0.77 10.19 11.17
C LEU A 42 -1.95 9.94 12.12
N LYS A 43 -2.38 8.68 12.24
CA LYS A 43 -3.47 8.22 13.11
C LYS A 43 -3.22 6.79 13.59
N ASP A 44 -3.90 6.39 14.66
CA ASP A 44 -3.86 5.01 15.14
C ASP A 44 -4.54 4.10 14.11
N TYR A 45 -3.81 3.08 13.65
CA TYR A 45 -4.29 2.11 12.66
C TYR A 45 -4.38 0.70 13.23
N GLY A 46 -3.62 0.39 14.27
CA GLY A 46 -3.59 -0.92 14.90
C GLY A 46 -2.45 -1.79 14.39
N GLU A 47 -2.61 -3.11 14.45
CA GLU A 47 -1.62 -4.06 13.96
C GLU A 47 -1.58 -4.08 12.42
N PHE A 48 -0.37 -4.07 11.90
CA PHE A 48 -0.08 -4.11 10.47
C PHE A 48 0.91 -5.22 10.19
N GLU A 49 0.49 -6.19 9.39
CA GLU A 49 1.28 -7.35 9.02
C GLU A 49 2.00 -7.12 7.68
N VAL A 50 3.31 -7.34 7.69
CA VAL A 50 4.13 -7.45 6.47
C VAL A 50 4.28 -8.92 6.08
N ASP A 51 4.60 -9.16 4.81
CA ASP A 51 4.53 -10.51 4.22
C ASP A 51 5.52 -11.52 4.81
N ASP A 52 6.54 -11.07 5.54
CA ASP A 52 7.43 -11.95 6.29
C ASP A 52 6.83 -12.47 7.61
N GLY A 53 5.57 -12.12 7.89
CA GLY A 53 4.84 -12.47 9.11
C GLY A 53 5.14 -11.54 10.29
N THR A 54 5.97 -10.50 10.10
CA THR A 54 6.21 -9.50 11.14
C THR A 54 4.98 -8.61 11.30
N SER A 55 4.48 -8.47 12.52
CA SER A 55 3.44 -7.50 12.84
C SER A 55 4.04 -6.25 13.50
N VAL A 56 3.58 -5.09 13.05
CA VAL A 56 4.02 -3.78 13.55
C VAL A 56 2.81 -3.01 14.03
N LEU A 57 2.88 -2.45 15.24
CA LEU A 57 1.81 -1.65 15.80
C LEU A 57 1.92 -0.18 15.33
N LEU A 58 1.02 0.22 14.44
CA LEU A 58 0.95 1.56 13.88
C LEU A 58 0.14 2.49 14.82
N LYS A 59 0.84 3.15 15.74
CA LYS A 59 0.29 4.21 16.61
C LYS A 59 0.55 5.59 16.05
N LYS A 60 -0.34 6.55 16.29
CA LYS A 60 -0.17 7.95 15.90
C LYS A 60 1.20 8.49 16.32
N ASN A 61 1.85 9.20 15.41
CA ASN A 61 3.19 9.78 15.51
C ASN A 61 4.36 8.79 15.66
N SER A 62 4.11 7.47 15.65
CA SER A 62 5.20 6.49 15.55
C SER A 62 5.83 6.49 14.15
N GLN A 63 7.12 6.16 14.07
CA GLN A 63 7.87 6.07 12.83
C GLN A 63 8.39 4.64 12.63
N HIS A 64 8.34 4.17 11.39
CA HIS A 64 8.73 2.80 11.03
C HIS A 64 9.47 2.80 9.70
N PHE A 65 10.40 1.84 9.55
CA PHE A 65 11.09 1.60 8.29
C PHE A 65 10.54 0.33 7.65
N LEU A 66 9.73 0.49 6.61
CA LEU A 66 8.89 -0.58 6.06
C LEU A 66 9.05 -0.67 4.53
N PRO A 67 8.75 -1.84 3.93
CA PRO A 67 8.74 -1.99 2.48
C PRO A 67 7.75 -1.03 1.82
N ARG A 68 8.24 -0.29 0.81
CA ARG A 68 7.47 0.77 0.14
C ARG A 68 6.15 0.28 -0.43
N TRP A 69 6.20 -0.85 -1.14
CA TRP A 69 5.07 -1.43 -1.86
C TRP A 69 3.89 -1.75 -0.91
N LYS A 70 4.16 -2.08 0.36
CA LYS A 70 3.11 -2.32 1.37
C LYS A 70 2.56 -1.01 1.96
N CYS A 71 3.40 0.03 2.05
CA CYS A 71 3.02 1.32 2.61
C CYS A 71 2.24 2.22 1.63
N GLU A 72 2.41 2.05 0.31
CA GLU A 72 1.85 2.97 -0.69
C GLU A 72 0.34 3.18 -0.53
N GLN A 73 -0.42 2.12 -0.30
CA GLN A 73 -1.87 2.19 -0.11
C GLN A 73 -2.24 3.02 1.13
N LEU A 74 -1.55 2.80 2.25
CA LEU A 74 -1.78 3.54 3.50
C LEU A 74 -1.34 5.01 3.40
N VAL A 75 -0.29 5.29 2.62
CA VAL A 75 0.12 6.67 2.31
C VAL A 75 -0.96 7.39 1.51
N ARG A 76 -1.53 6.75 0.47
CA ARG A 76 -2.62 7.33 -0.33
C ARG A 76 -3.90 7.55 0.47
N GLN A 77 -4.16 6.72 1.48
CA GLN A 77 -5.29 6.87 2.40
C GLN A 77 -5.06 7.92 3.51
N GLY A 78 -3.87 8.53 3.57
CA GLY A 78 -3.51 9.50 4.61
C GLY A 78 -3.39 8.89 6.01
N ILE A 79 -3.07 7.59 6.09
CA ILE A 79 -2.74 6.90 7.35
C ILE A 79 -1.26 7.07 7.66
N LEU A 80 -0.42 6.93 6.63
CA LEU A 80 1.02 7.10 6.70
C LEU A 80 1.46 8.33 5.91
N GLU A 81 2.56 8.93 6.35
CA GLU A 81 3.29 9.97 5.63
C GLU A 81 4.71 9.46 5.34
N HIS A 82 5.18 9.61 4.11
CA HIS A 82 6.57 9.30 3.75
C HIS A 82 7.46 10.43 4.27
N VAL A 83 8.40 10.10 5.16
CA VAL A 83 9.39 11.04 5.66
C VAL A 83 10.49 11.14 4.60
N LEU A 84 10.52 12.27 3.89
CA LEU A 84 11.59 12.57 2.93
C LEU A 84 12.80 13.06 3.73
N SER A 85 13.89 12.30 3.69
CA SER A 85 15.23 12.78 4.01
C SER A 85 15.88 13.47 2.81
#